data_AF-A0ABD1M549-F1
#
_entry.id   AF-A0ABD1M549-F1
#
_cell.length_a   1.000
_cell.length_b   1.000
_cell.length_c   1.000
_cell.angle_alpha   90.00
_cell.angle_beta   90.00
_cell.angle_gamma   90.00
#
_symmetry.space_group_name_H-M   'P 1'
#
loop_
_entity.id
_entity.type
_entity.pdbx_description
1 polymer ?
#
loop_
_entity_poly.entity_id
_entity_poly.type
_entity_poly.pdbx_seq_one_letter_code
_entity_poly.pdbx_strand_id
1 'polypeptide(L)'
;MEKLVLTTTPSPFALLTIHISGKLALFRSDHPDWTIIPDMPTPYDDVCVFRGTLHAVDNTGRTVTVSVPDAALALAAAPVFGGDKKFLVESDGALLLVDLYLSNREFEDFDDYDAAEIAIEWERTVRFEVFRLHEEEKRWVEVTSLGDTVLFLGDDCAFSASANDLGVGRGNCIIFRDDGLEGVRVQNGMGVFNLDDGKISPLSECPDFAQLFRPPDWARLQLH
;
A
#
# COMPACT_ATOMS: atom_id res chain seq x y z
N MET A 1 -1.60 -0.92 12.79
CA MET A 1 -2.40 -2.16 12.77
C MET A 1 -1.89 -2.91 11.52
N GLU A 2 -2.10 -4.22 11.38
CA GLU A 2 -1.58 -4.99 10.22
C GLU A 2 -2.77 -5.37 9.32
N LYS A 3 -2.59 -5.24 8.00
CA LYS A 3 -3.63 -5.53 7.00
C LYS A 3 -4.06 -7.00 7.07
N LEU A 4 -5.38 -7.22 7.13
CA LEU A 4 -6.01 -8.53 7.18
C LEU A 4 -6.83 -8.77 5.91
N VAL A 5 -6.66 -9.92 5.26
CA VAL A 5 -7.45 -10.29 4.07
C VAL A 5 -8.18 -11.61 4.27
N LEU A 6 -9.37 -11.71 3.67
CA LEU A 6 -10.31 -12.83 3.83
C LEU A 6 -10.55 -13.53 2.48
N THR A 7 -10.57 -14.87 2.48
CA THR A 7 -10.97 -15.65 1.30
C THR A 7 -12.40 -15.33 0.87
N THR A 8 -12.69 -15.36 -0.43
CA THR A 8 -14.03 -15.04 -0.96
C THR A 8 -15.09 -16.13 -0.69
N THR A 9 -14.71 -17.29 -0.15
CA THR A 9 -15.65 -18.37 0.21
C THR A 9 -16.30 -18.11 1.57
N PRO A 10 -17.64 -18.23 1.68
CA PRO A 10 -18.34 -17.89 2.92
C PRO A 10 -18.14 -18.91 4.06
N SER A 11 -17.88 -20.19 3.74
CA SER A 11 -17.54 -21.22 4.74
C SER A 11 -17.02 -22.51 4.06
N PRO A 12 -15.91 -23.12 4.53
CA PRO A 12 -14.98 -22.52 5.47
C PRO A 12 -14.31 -21.28 4.87
N PHE A 13 -13.96 -20.32 5.72
CA PHE A 13 -13.20 -19.14 5.34
C PHE A 13 -11.81 -19.16 5.96
N ALA A 14 -10.87 -18.48 5.33
CA ALA A 14 -9.53 -18.28 5.87
C ALA A 14 -9.15 -16.80 5.87
N LEU A 15 -8.37 -16.42 6.88
CA LEU A 15 -7.79 -15.08 7.01
C LEU A 15 -6.28 -15.18 6.84
N LEU A 16 -5.71 -14.24 6.11
CA LEU A 16 -4.27 -14.06 6.00
C LEU A 16 -3.89 -12.68 6.54
N THR A 17 -2.87 -12.64 7.36
CA THR A 17 -2.22 -11.42 7.85
C THR A 17 -0.72 -11.63 7.87
N ILE A 18 0.00 -10.53 8.04
CA ILE A 18 1.40 -10.56 8.45
C ILE A 18 1.40 -10.60 9.98
N HIS A 19 2.31 -11.36 10.57
CA HIS A 19 2.57 -11.43 12.00
C HIS A 19 3.75 -10.51 12.32
N ILE A 20 3.81 -9.96 13.54
CA ILE A 20 4.86 -9.05 14.03
C ILE A 20 6.31 -9.47 13.79
N SER A 21 6.55 -10.75 13.51
CA SER A 21 7.87 -11.27 13.12
C SER A 21 8.21 -11.03 11.65
N GLY A 22 7.32 -10.45 10.84
CA GLY A 22 7.40 -10.35 9.39
C GLY A 22 6.94 -11.60 8.62
N LYS A 23 6.41 -12.63 9.31
CA LYS A 23 5.96 -13.89 8.69
C LYS A 23 4.48 -13.83 8.35
N LEU A 24 4.02 -14.71 7.45
CA LEU A 24 2.59 -14.88 7.21
C LEU A 24 1.92 -15.72 8.30
N ALA A 25 0.71 -15.32 8.68
CA ALA A 25 -0.16 -16.06 9.59
C ALA A 25 -1.50 -16.34 8.91
N LEU A 26 -1.88 -17.62 8.88
CA LEU A 26 -3.12 -18.10 8.29
C LEU A 26 -4.06 -18.59 9.40
N PHE A 27 -5.27 -18.05 9.46
CA PHE A 27 -6.36 -18.57 10.30
C PHE A 27 -7.40 -19.25 9.42
N ARG A 28 -8.02 -20.32 9.92
CA ARG A 28 -9.10 -21.02 9.22
C ARG A 28 -10.31 -21.20 10.12
N SER A 29 -11.51 -21.07 9.57
CA SER A 29 -12.74 -21.19 10.35
C SER A 29 -13.07 -22.63 10.77
N ASP A 30 -12.59 -23.62 10.02
CA ASP A 30 -12.80 -25.06 10.31
C ASP A 30 -11.76 -25.65 11.27
N HIS A 31 -10.58 -25.01 11.37
CA HIS A 31 -9.56 -25.27 12.37
C HIS A 31 -9.13 -23.93 12.97
N PRO A 32 -9.80 -23.46 14.05
CA PRO A 32 -9.76 -22.08 14.53
C PRO A 32 -8.47 -21.72 15.28
N ASP A 33 -7.32 -22.12 14.74
CA ASP A 33 -5.99 -21.80 15.23
C ASP A 33 -5.21 -21.02 14.16
N TRP A 34 -4.42 -20.05 14.61
CA TRP A 34 -3.48 -19.35 13.77
C TRP A 34 -2.28 -20.24 13.46
N THR A 35 -1.98 -20.43 12.18
CA THR A 35 -0.80 -21.16 11.69
C THR A 35 0.21 -20.17 11.14
N ILE A 36 1.40 -20.13 11.73
CA ILE A 36 2.52 -19.34 11.20
C ILE A 36 3.17 -20.12 10.05
N ILE A 37 3.22 -19.51 8.87
CA ILE A 37 3.89 -20.08 7.70
C ILE A 37 5.40 -19.84 7.87
N PRO A 38 6.25 -20.89 7.79
CA PRO A 38 7.66 -20.75 8.15
C PRO A 38 8.51 -19.97 7.13
N ASP A 39 8.03 -19.84 5.89
CA ASP A 39 8.71 -19.10 4.81
C ASP A 39 8.79 -17.60 5.11
N MET A 40 10.00 -17.07 5.11
CA MET A 40 10.28 -15.63 5.20
C MET A 40 11.75 -15.43 4.81
N PRO A 41 12.08 -15.44 3.50
CA PRO A 41 13.39 -15.03 3.03
C PRO A 41 13.71 -13.60 3.49
N THR A 42 12.69 -12.72 3.39
CA THR A 42 12.65 -11.39 3.98
C THR A 42 11.25 -11.11 4.54
N PRO A 43 11.07 -10.09 5.40
CA PRO A 43 9.76 -9.74 5.95
C PRO A 43 8.73 -9.42 4.87
N TYR A 44 7.49 -9.85 5.10
CA TYR A 44 6.34 -9.49 4.27
C TYR A 44 5.90 -8.05 4.55
N ASP A 45 5.63 -7.29 3.48
CA ASP A 45 5.18 -5.91 3.55
C ASP A 45 3.66 -5.79 3.40
N ASP A 46 3.06 -6.60 2.51
CA ASP A 46 1.63 -6.52 2.23
C ASP A 46 0.99 -7.87 1.85
N VAL A 47 -0.32 -7.95 2.08
CA VAL A 47 -1.19 -9.09 1.71
C VAL A 47 -2.39 -8.60 0.91
N CYS A 48 -2.88 -9.39 -0.04
CA CYS A 48 -3.97 -9.01 -0.93
C CYS A 48 -4.82 -10.22 -1.32
N VAL A 49 -6.10 -9.98 -1.65
CA VAL A 49 -6.93 -10.96 -2.34
C VAL A 49 -7.01 -10.55 -3.81
N PHE A 50 -6.48 -11.39 -4.69
CA PHE A 50 -6.53 -11.19 -6.12
C PHE A 50 -7.25 -12.35 -6.78
N ARG A 51 -8.35 -12.06 -7.49
CA ARG A 51 -9.22 -13.07 -8.14
C ARG A 51 -9.58 -14.25 -7.23
N GLY A 52 -9.90 -13.95 -5.96
CA GLY A 52 -10.28 -14.94 -4.95
C GLY A 52 -9.13 -15.73 -4.32
N THR A 53 -7.88 -15.43 -4.69
CA THR A 53 -6.70 -16.11 -4.15
C THR A 53 -5.86 -15.17 -3.29
N LEU A 54 -5.32 -15.72 -2.20
CA LEU A 54 -4.52 -14.98 -1.23
C LEU A 54 -3.10 -14.78 -1.77
N HIS A 55 -2.66 -13.53 -1.80
CA HIS A 55 -1.33 -13.12 -2.23
C HIS A 55 -0.61 -12.40 -1.09
N ALA A 56 0.71 -12.52 -1.07
CA ALA A 56 1.57 -11.77 -0.17
C ALA A 56 2.84 -11.33 -0.89
N VAL A 57 3.35 -10.14 -0.57
CA VAL A 57 4.61 -9.61 -1.11
C VAL A 57 5.59 -9.32 0.02
N ASP A 58 6.84 -9.73 -0.18
CA ASP A 58 7.94 -9.37 0.72
C ASP A 58 8.64 -8.08 0.30
N ASN A 59 9.49 -7.55 1.17
CA ASN A 59 10.16 -6.26 0.95
C ASN A 59 11.03 -6.21 -0.32
N THR A 60 11.38 -7.35 -0.91
CA THR A 60 12.11 -7.43 -2.18
C THR A 60 11.20 -7.41 -3.40
N GLY A 61 9.88 -7.29 -3.20
CA GLY A 61 8.88 -7.41 -4.25
C GLY A 61 8.59 -8.85 -4.68
N ARG A 62 9.16 -9.88 -4.03
CA ARG A 62 8.81 -11.27 -4.32
C ARG A 62 7.40 -11.52 -3.83
N THR A 63 6.57 -12.07 -4.72
CA THR A 63 5.15 -12.29 -4.44
C THR A 63 4.83 -13.77 -4.51
N VAL A 64 4.07 -14.24 -3.52
CA VAL A 64 3.62 -15.63 -3.41
C VAL A 64 2.11 -15.70 -3.33
N THR A 65 1.55 -16.81 -3.80
CA THR A 65 0.18 -17.22 -3.46
C THR A 65 0.19 -18.15 -2.27
N VAL A 66 -0.84 -18.04 -1.41
CA VAL A 66 -1.03 -18.90 -0.24
C VAL A 66 -2.16 -19.89 -0.52
N SER A 67 -1.84 -21.18 -0.52
CA SER A 67 -2.82 -22.25 -0.71
C SER A 67 -3.57 -22.52 0.58
N VAL A 68 -4.90 -22.64 0.49
CA VAL A 68 -5.78 -23.08 1.58
C VAL A 68 -6.35 -24.44 1.14
N PRO A 69 -6.29 -25.50 1.96
CA PRO A 69 -5.97 -25.52 3.40
C PRO A 69 -4.49 -25.68 3.76
N ASP A 70 -3.62 -26.02 2.81
CA ASP A 70 -2.28 -26.58 3.09
C ASP A 70 -1.26 -25.57 3.63
N ALA A 71 -1.59 -24.27 3.64
CA ALA A 71 -0.67 -23.18 3.96
C ALA A 71 0.63 -23.21 3.12
N ALA A 72 0.56 -23.82 1.94
CA ALA A 72 1.67 -23.95 1.02
C ALA A 72 1.82 -22.68 0.17
N LEU A 73 3.06 -22.24 -0.03
CA LEU A 73 3.36 -21.07 -0.84
C LEU A 73 3.80 -21.48 -2.24
N ALA A 74 3.31 -20.75 -3.25
CA ALA A 74 3.80 -20.87 -4.61
C ALA A 74 4.24 -19.49 -5.13
N LEU A 75 5.33 -19.44 -5.90
CA LEU A 75 5.80 -18.19 -6.49
C LEU A 75 4.77 -17.67 -7.50
N ALA A 76 4.27 -16.45 -7.24
CA ALA A 76 3.40 -15.69 -8.13
C ALA A 76 4.22 -14.73 -9.01
N ALA A 77 5.21 -14.07 -8.42
CA ALA A 77 6.12 -13.16 -9.12
C ALA A 77 7.53 -13.16 -8.51
N ALA A 78 8.54 -13.12 -9.37
CA ALA A 78 9.93 -12.92 -9.00
C ALA A 78 10.16 -11.53 -8.35
N PRO A 79 11.20 -11.37 -7.52
CA PRO A 79 11.51 -10.10 -6.88
C PRO A 79 11.70 -8.93 -7.86
N VAL A 80 11.33 -7.73 -7.43
CA VAL A 80 11.75 -6.45 -7.99
C VAL A 80 12.38 -5.64 -6.87
N PHE A 81 13.71 -5.60 -6.88
CA PHE A 81 14.49 -4.88 -5.89
C PHE A 81 14.40 -3.37 -6.13
N GLY A 82 14.38 -2.62 -5.03
CA GLY A 82 14.08 -1.20 -5.02
C GLY A 82 13.19 -0.89 -3.81
N GLY A 83 12.94 0.40 -3.63
CA GLY A 83 12.12 1.00 -2.58
C GLY A 83 12.29 0.45 -1.16
N ASP A 84 11.45 0.96 -0.27
CA ASP A 84 11.51 0.73 1.16
C ASP A 84 10.26 -0.01 1.66
N LYS A 85 9.14 0.10 0.92
CA LYS A 85 7.88 -0.60 1.24
C LYS A 85 7.08 -0.98 -0.01
N LYS A 86 6.53 -2.18 -0.01
CA LYS A 86 5.71 -2.73 -1.11
C LYS A 86 4.22 -2.75 -0.77
N PHE A 87 3.36 -2.48 -1.75
CA PHE A 87 1.91 -2.62 -1.65
C PHE A 87 1.35 -3.42 -2.83
N LEU A 88 0.37 -4.28 -2.57
CA LEU A 88 -0.39 -5.00 -3.58
C LEU A 88 -1.78 -4.39 -3.73
N VAL A 89 -2.11 -3.99 -4.96
CA VAL A 89 -3.40 -3.37 -5.29
C VAL A 89 -4.05 -4.12 -6.45
N GLU A 90 -5.28 -4.60 -6.24
CA GLU A 90 -6.10 -5.09 -7.34
C GLU A 90 -6.71 -3.89 -8.08
N SER A 91 -6.60 -3.91 -9.41
CA SER A 91 -7.13 -2.86 -10.28
C SER A 91 -7.55 -3.40 -11.63
N ASP A 92 -8.84 -3.29 -11.94
CA ASP A 92 -9.47 -3.71 -13.19
C ASP A 92 -9.05 -5.13 -13.63
N GLY A 93 -9.08 -6.07 -12.68
CA GLY A 93 -8.72 -7.46 -12.93
C GLY A 93 -7.22 -7.70 -13.11
N ALA A 94 -6.36 -6.70 -12.88
CA ALA A 94 -4.91 -6.84 -12.81
C ALA A 94 -4.42 -6.71 -11.35
N LEU A 95 -3.28 -7.35 -11.06
CA LEU A 95 -2.57 -7.12 -9.81
C LEU A 95 -1.43 -6.13 -10.06
N LEU A 96 -1.42 -5.06 -9.28
CA LEU A 96 -0.37 -4.05 -9.27
C LEU A 96 0.49 -4.21 -8.02
N LEU A 97 1.80 -4.02 -8.19
CA LEU A 97 2.76 -3.81 -7.13
C LEU A 97 3.13 -2.33 -7.13
N VAL A 98 2.92 -1.65 -6.02
CA VAL A 98 3.40 -0.28 -5.82
C VAL A 98 4.62 -0.34 -4.91
N ASP A 99 5.72 0.20 -5.39
CA ASP A 99 6.98 0.31 -4.67
C ASP A 99 7.19 1.74 -4.18
N LEU A 100 7.25 1.92 -2.87
CA LEU A 100 7.35 3.21 -2.18
C LEU A 100 8.80 3.45 -1.79
N TYR A 101 9.36 4.60 -2.18
CA TYR A 101 10.69 5.05 -1.83
C TYR A 101 10.65 6.16 -0.77
N LEU A 102 11.42 5.98 0.28
CA LEU A 102 11.60 6.89 1.40
C LEU A 102 12.96 7.59 1.29
N SER A 103 13.07 8.79 1.86
CA SER A 103 14.35 9.46 2.05
C SER A 103 14.43 10.04 3.45
N ASN A 104 15.56 9.81 4.12
CA ASN A 104 15.92 10.57 5.30
C ASN A 104 16.11 12.03 4.92
N ARG A 105 15.59 12.95 5.73
CA ARG A 105 15.75 14.38 5.53
C ARG A 105 17.19 14.81 5.87
N GLU A 106 18.14 14.51 5.00
CA GLU A 106 19.49 15.03 5.09
C GLU A 106 19.53 16.47 4.51
N PHE A 107 19.69 17.44 5.41
CA PHE A 107 20.35 18.74 5.17
C PHE A 107 19.86 19.60 3.99
N GLU A 108 18.62 20.10 4.04
CA GLU A 108 18.32 21.40 3.42
C GLU A 108 18.36 22.48 4.51
N ASP A 109 19.54 23.11 4.64
CA ASP A 109 19.85 24.41 5.26
C ASP A 109 19.38 24.67 6.72
N PHE A 110 20.00 24.01 7.71
CA PHE A 110 20.06 24.56 9.07
C PHE A 110 21.49 24.51 9.60
N ASP A 111 22.20 25.64 9.47
CA ASP A 111 23.45 25.95 10.16
C ASP A 111 23.17 26.22 11.67
N ASP A 112 22.66 25.24 12.40
CA ASP A 112 22.59 25.35 13.86
C ASP A 112 22.98 24.03 14.55
N TYR A 113 24.25 24.01 14.98
CA TYR A 113 24.84 23.00 15.83
C TYR A 113 24.21 23.09 17.22
N ASP A 114 23.12 22.34 17.49
CA ASP A 114 22.75 21.88 18.86
C ASP A 114 21.54 20.91 18.94
N ALA A 115 21.25 20.11 17.90
CA ALA A 115 20.15 19.14 17.91
C ALA A 115 20.60 17.67 17.87
N ALA A 116 21.69 17.34 18.57
CA ALA A 116 22.25 15.97 18.61
C ALA A 116 21.54 15.00 19.56
N GLU A 117 20.41 15.37 20.16
CA GLU A 117 19.61 14.50 21.02
C GLU A 117 18.15 14.55 20.56
N ILE A 118 17.66 13.42 20.00
CA ILE A 118 16.34 13.21 19.38
C ILE A 118 16.24 13.66 17.90
N ALA A 119 17.19 13.24 17.07
CA ALA A 119 16.90 13.06 15.64
C ALA A 119 16.10 11.75 15.50
N ILE A 120 14.77 11.83 15.66
CA ILE A 120 13.90 10.79 15.08
C ILE A 120 14.14 10.90 13.58
N GLU A 121 14.69 9.85 12.96
CA GLU A 121 14.94 9.81 11.51
C GLU A 121 13.60 10.01 10.79
N TRP A 122 13.45 11.16 10.16
CA TRP A 122 12.23 11.51 9.42
C TRP A 122 12.36 10.96 8.00
N GLU A 123 11.75 9.80 7.77
CA GLU A 123 11.59 9.24 6.44
C GLU A 123 10.38 9.89 5.77
N ARG A 124 10.62 10.60 4.65
CA ARG A 124 9.53 11.14 3.82
C ARG A 124 9.37 10.29 2.58
N THR A 125 8.15 10.13 2.11
CA THR A 125 7.90 9.56 0.78
C THR A 125 8.44 10.50 -0.30
N VAL A 126 9.30 9.98 -1.19
CA VAL A 126 9.91 10.78 -2.27
C VAL A 126 9.49 10.33 -3.65
N ARG A 127 9.14 9.05 -3.83
CA ARG A 127 8.82 8.49 -5.14
C ARG A 127 8.00 7.22 -5.00
N PHE A 128 7.24 6.93 -6.04
CA PHE A 128 6.63 5.64 -6.27
C PHE A 128 7.06 5.08 -7.62
N GLU A 129 7.18 3.76 -7.69
CA GLU A 129 7.22 3.00 -8.94
C GLU A 129 6.05 2.01 -8.92
N VAL A 130 5.42 1.78 -10.07
CA VAL A 130 4.28 0.88 -10.17
C VAL A 130 4.57 -0.19 -11.19
N PHE A 131 4.24 -1.43 -10.85
CA PHE A 131 4.44 -2.58 -11.69
C PHE A 131 3.13 -3.36 -11.81
N ARG A 132 2.92 -3.97 -12.97
CA ARG A 132 1.82 -4.88 -13.25
C ARG A 132 2.32 -6.32 -13.32
N LEU A 133 1.55 -7.25 -12.75
CA LEU A 133 1.88 -8.67 -12.80
C LEU A 133 1.74 -9.22 -14.23
N HIS A 134 2.80 -9.85 -14.72
CA HIS A 134 2.78 -10.71 -15.91
C HIS A 134 2.72 -12.17 -15.48
N GLU A 135 1.50 -12.71 -15.37
CA GLU A 135 1.23 -14.01 -14.74
C GLU A 135 1.99 -15.18 -15.40
N GLU A 136 2.04 -15.22 -16.74
CA GLU A 136 2.69 -16.30 -17.49
C GLU A 136 4.20 -16.39 -17.25
N GLU A 137 4.84 -15.22 -17.07
CA GLU A 137 6.29 -15.13 -16.88
C GLU A 137 6.66 -14.98 -15.39
N LYS A 138 5.66 -14.93 -14.50
CA LYS A 138 5.82 -14.74 -13.06
C LYS A 138 6.78 -13.60 -12.74
N ARG A 139 6.55 -12.43 -13.36
CA ARG A 139 7.36 -11.24 -13.13
C ARG A 139 6.53 -9.98 -13.15
N TRP A 140 7.13 -8.93 -12.64
CA TRP A 140 6.58 -7.58 -12.64
C TRP A 140 7.04 -6.81 -13.88
N VAL A 141 6.13 -6.05 -14.47
CA VAL A 141 6.38 -5.16 -15.61
C VAL A 141 6.07 -3.74 -15.16
N GLU A 142 7.05 -2.84 -15.20
CA GLU A 142 6.83 -1.44 -14.84
C GLU A 142 5.75 -0.80 -15.72
N VAL A 143 4.86 -0.03 -15.11
CA VAL A 143 3.84 0.76 -15.79
C VAL A 143 4.04 2.23 -15.48
N THR A 144 4.09 3.05 -16.54
CA THR A 144 4.30 4.50 -16.41
C THR A 144 2.98 5.27 -16.35
N SER A 145 1.85 4.60 -16.54
CA SER A 145 0.52 5.21 -16.47
C SER A 145 -0.54 4.21 -16.00
N LEU A 146 -1.40 4.69 -15.10
CA LEU A 146 -2.61 4.03 -14.62
C LEU A 146 -3.86 4.50 -15.38
N GLY A 147 -3.72 5.42 -16.34
CA GLY A 147 -4.83 5.99 -17.08
C GLY A 147 -5.83 6.72 -16.18
N ASP A 148 -7.09 6.28 -16.19
CA ASP A 148 -8.16 6.85 -15.39
C ASP A 148 -8.12 6.42 -13.91
N THR A 149 -7.26 5.48 -13.55
CA THR A 149 -7.25 4.89 -12.21
C THR A 149 -6.51 5.77 -11.19
N VAL A 150 -7.06 5.84 -9.98
CA VAL A 150 -6.44 6.40 -8.77
C VAL A 150 -6.21 5.26 -7.78
N LEU A 151 -4.99 5.14 -7.26
CA LEU A 151 -4.67 4.17 -6.18
C LEU A 151 -4.74 4.87 -4.82
N PHE A 152 -5.23 4.16 -3.82
CA PHE A 152 -5.30 4.59 -2.43
C PHE A 152 -4.45 3.66 -1.58
N LEU A 153 -3.44 4.21 -0.90
CA LEU A 153 -2.51 3.48 -0.06
C LEU A 153 -2.58 4.00 1.38
N GLY A 154 -2.92 3.11 2.31
CA GLY A 154 -2.83 3.38 3.74
C GLY A 154 -2.18 2.19 4.46
N ASP A 155 -2.01 2.35 5.77
CA ASP A 155 -1.33 1.34 6.60
C ASP A 155 -2.06 -0.01 6.58
N ASP A 156 -3.39 0.02 6.56
CA ASP A 156 -4.26 -1.15 6.70
C ASP A 156 -5.09 -1.44 5.44
N CYS A 157 -4.95 -0.65 4.37
CA CYS A 157 -5.73 -0.83 3.16
C CYS A 157 -5.00 -0.34 1.91
N ALA A 158 -5.20 -1.06 0.81
CA ALA A 158 -4.71 -0.67 -0.49
C ALA A 158 -5.76 -1.05 -1.54
N PHE A 159 -6.29 -0.07 -2.28
CA PHE A 159 -7.35 -0.29 -3.26
C PHE A 159 -7.25 0.71 -4.41
N SER A 160 -8.00 0.45 -5.49
CA SER A 160 -8.06 1.32 -6.65
C SER A 160 -9.49 1.77 -6.93
N ALA A 161 -9.64 2.92 -7.58
CA ALA A 161 -10.92 3.40 -8.10
C ALA A 161 -10.71 4.23 -9.38
N SER A 162 -11.73 4.29 -10.22
CA SER A 162 -11.75 5.18 -11.39
C SER A 162 -11.89 6.63 -10.94
N ALA A 163 -11.14 7.54 -11.57
CA ALA A 163 -11.29 8.98 -11.35
C ALA A 163 -12.68 9.47 -11.74
N ASN A 164 -13.25 8.92 -12.81
CA ASN A 164 -14.62 9.24 -13.23
C ASN A 164 -15.64 8.84 -12.16
N ASP A 165 -15.51 7.64 -11.58
CA ASP A 165 -16.40 7.17 -10.51
C ASP A 165 -16.28 8.01 -9.23
N LEU A 166 -15.07 8.51 -8.95
CA LEU A 166 -14.80 9.43 -7.85
C LEU A 166 -15.25 10.87 -8.12
N GLY A 167 -15.61 11.21 -9.37
CA GLY A 167 -15.93 12.58 -9.78
C GLY A 167 -14.72 13.53 -9.68
N VAL A 168 -13.50 13.01 -9.75
CA VAL A 168 -12.27 13.80 -9.70
C VAL A 168 -11.73 14.03 -11.11
N GLY A 169 -11.15 15.21 -11.35
CA GLY A 169 -10.77 15.64 -12.68
C GLY A 169 -9.56 14.92 -13.29
N ARG A 170 -8.90 14.02 -12.56
CA ARG A 170 -7.70 13.31 -13.03
C ARG A 170 -7.53 11.93 -12.38
N GLY A 171 -7.19 10.96 -13.22
CA GLY A 171 -6.61 9.68 -12.80
C GLY A 171 -5.09 9.76 -12.71
N ASN A 172 -4.42 8.64 -12.95
CA ASN A 172 -2.97 8.50 -12.97
C ASN A 172 -2.26 8.98 -11.69
N CYS A 173 -2.92 8.81 -10.55
CA CYS A 173 -2.47 9.33 -9.26
C CYS A 173 -2.47 8.24 -8.19
N ILE A 174 -1.61 8.42 -7.20
CA ILE A 174 -1.57 7.63 -5.97
C ILE A 174 -1.84 8.57 -4.80
N ILE A 175 -2.89 8.31 -4.04
CA ILE A 175 -3.18 8.99 -2.78
C ILE A 175 -2.66 8.09 -1.67
N PHE A 176 -1.78 8.62 -0.85
CA PHE A 176 -1.11 7.83 0.19
C PHE A 176 -1.13 8.55 1.53
N ARG A 177 -1.09 7.78 2.61
CA ARG A 177 -0.78 8.31 3.94
C ARG A 177 0.73 8.46 4.08
N ASP A 178 1.16 9.65 4.47
CA ASP A 178 2.54 9.97 4.83
C ASP A 178 2.58 10.10 6.35
N ASP A 179 3.18 9.11 7.01
CA ASP A 179 3.30 8.99 8.45
C ASP A 179 4.49 9.77 9.01
N GLY A 180 5.16 10.60 8.19
CA GLY A 180 6.05 11.66 8.65
C GLY A 180 5.32 12.59 9.62
N LEU A 181 5.35 12.24 10.91
CA LEU A 181 4.63 12.91 11.99
C LEU A 181 4.92 14.43 11.96
N GLU A 182 3.86 15.24 11.89
CA GLU A 182 3.86 16.66 12.28
C GLU A 182 5.03 17.53 11.78
N GLY A 183 5.18 17.65 10.45
CA GLY A 183 6.29 18.40 9.85
C GLY A 183 5.93 19.30 8.65
N VAL A 184 5.02 20.26 8.85
CA VAL A 184 4.94 21.55 8.11
C VAL A 184 4.49 21.56 6.63
N ARG A 185 4.40 20.45 5.88
CA ARG A 185 3.83 20.51 4.50
C ARG A 185 2.56 19.71 4.23
N VAL A 186 2.30 18.64 4.98
CA VAL A 186 1.10 17.83 4.77
C VAL A 186 0.18 18.00 5.96
N GLN A 187 -0.74 18.97 5.89
CA GLN A 187 -1.60 19.38 7.01
C GLN A 187 -2.60 18.33 7.51
N ASN A 188 -2.52 17.06 7.06
CA ASN A 188 -3.34 15.92 7.48
C ASN A 188 -2.64 14.54 7.28
N GLY A 189 -1.33 14.49 7.04
CA GLY A 189 -0.59 13.23 6.80
C GLY A 189 -1.00 12.46 5.53
N MET A 190 -1.53 13.13 4.49
CA MET A 190 -1.86 12.52 3.20
C MET A 190 -1.26 13.27 2.00
N GLY A 191 -0.59 12.55 1.12
CA GLY A 191 0.00 13.06 -0.11
C GLY A 191 -0.72 12.54 -1.36
N VAL A 192 -0.52 13.25 -2.46
CA VAL A 192 -0.92 12.82 -3.81
C VAL A 192 0.33 12.78 -4.67
N PHE A 193 0.66 11.62 -5.20
CA PHE A 193 1.70 11.43 -6.20
C PHE A 193 1.07 11.35 -7.59
N ASN A 194 1.55 12.17 -8.52
CA ASN A 194 1.14 12.15 -9.92
C ASN A 194 2.19 11.39 -10.75
N LEU A 195 1.77 10.35 -11.47
CA LEU A 195 2.68 9.56 -12.30
C LEU A 195 3.14 10.30 -13.56
N ASP A 196 2.40 11.31 -14.03
CA ASP A 196 2.77 12.05 -15.25
C ASP A 196 4.06 12.88 -15.09
N ASP A 197 4.22 13.52 -13.93
CA ASP A 197 5.35 14.41 -13.63
C ASP A 197 6.23 13.92 -12.47
N GLY A 198 5.85 12.81 -11.83
CA GLY A 198 6.57 12.21 -10.70
C GLY A 198 6.59 13.09 -9.46
N LYS A 199 5.65 14.03 -9.31
CA LYS A 199 5.62 14.96 -8.17
C LYS A 199 4.68 14.49 -7.08
N ILE A 200 5.10 14.75 -5.85
CA ILE A 200 4.28 14.63 -4.65
C ILE A 200 3.77 16.03 -4.28
N SER A 201 2.46 16.13 -4.08
CA SER A 201 1.80 17.33 -3.56
C SER A 201 0.99 16.99 -2.31
N PRO A 202 0.93 17.88 -1.31
CA PRO A 202 0.00 17.73 -0.20
C PRO A 202 -1.44 17.59 -0.70
N LEU A 203 -2.26 16.73 -0.09
CA LEU A 203 -3.67 16.60 -0.46
C LEU A 203 -4.43 17.93 -0.36
N SER A 204 -4.05 18.81 0.58
CA SER A 204 -4.63 20.15 0.75
C SER A 204 -4.45 21.05 -0.48
N GLU A 205 -3.43 20.80 -1.30
CA GLU A 205 -3.16 21.52 -2.55
C GLU A 205 -3.87 20.89 -3.75
N CYS A 206 -4.63 19.81 -3.53
CA CYS A 206 -5.39 19.09 -4.55
C CYS A 206 -6.90 19.14 -4.22
N PRO A 207 -7.62 20.23 -4.55
CA PRO A 207 -9.03 20.41 -4.18
C PRO A 207 -9.96 19.30 -4.66
N ASP A 208 -9.67 18.71 -5.83
CA ASP A 208 -10.45 17.62 -6.42
C ASP A 208 -10.42 16.38 -5.51
N PHE A 209 -9.24 16.00 -5.04
CA PHE A 209 -9.07 14.85 -4.15
C PHE A 209 -9.44 15.17 -2.70
N ALA A 210 -9.19 16.39 -2.22
CA ALA A 210 -9.50 16.80 -0.86
C ALA A 210 -11.01 16.70 -0.54
N GLN A 211 -11.87 16.81 -1.56
CA GLN A 211 -13.31 16.65 -1.41
C GLN A 211 -13.73 15.22 -1.04
N LEU A 212 -12.98 14.20 -1.47
CA LEU A 212 -13.26 12.79 -1.15
C LEU A 212 -13.19 12.49 0.34
N PHE A 213 -12.39 13.26 1.08
CA PHE A 213 -12.15 13.08 2.51
C PHE A 213 -12.95 14.03 3.38
N ARG A 214 -13.84 14.84 2.78
CA ARG A 214 -14.76 15.69 3.54
C ARG A 214 -15.94 14.86 4.02
N PRO A 215 -16.39 15.07 5.27
CA PRO A 215 -17.63 14.46 5.72
C PRO A 215 -18.79 14.92 4.83
N PRO A 216 -19.74 14.03 4.51
CA PRO A 216 -20.95 14.41 3.78
C PRO A 216 -21.71 15.53 4.48
N ASP A 217 -22.44 16.34 3.73
CA ASP A 217 -23.13 17.52 4.30
C ASP A 217 -24.14 17.17 5.41
N TRP A 218 -24.75 15.99 5.37
CA TRP A 218 -25.65 15.52 6.42
C TRP A 218 -24.94 15.21 7.75
N ALA A 219 -23.65 14.89 7.71
CA ALA A 219 -22.84 14.63 8.91
C ALA A 219 -22.37 15.93 9.60
N ARG A 220 -22.53 17.09 8.94
CA ARG A 220 -22.17 18.41 9.51
C ARG A 220 -23.26 19.03 10.38
N LEU A 221 -24.48 18.48 10.36
CA LEU A 221 -25.67 19.07 10.99
C LEU A 221 -25.91 18.66 12.47
N GLN A 222 -24.94 18.08 13.18
CA GLN A 222 -25.13 17.62 14.57
C GLN A 222 -24.35 18.42 15.64
N LEU A 223 -23.96 19.66 15.36
CA LEU A 223 -23.37 20.56 16.36
C LEU A 223 -24.22 21.84 16.48
N HIS A 224 -25.41 21.71 17.09
CA HIS A 224 -26.18 22.84 17.63
C HIS A 224 -26.79 22.45 18.98
#